data_AF-T1CCX7-F1
#
_entry.id   AF-T1CCX7-F1
#
_cell.length_a   1.000
_cell.length_b   1.000
_cell.length_c   1.000
_cell.angle_alpha   90.00
_cell.angle_beta   90.00
_cell.angle_gamma   90.00
#
_symmetry.space_group_name_H-M   'P 1'
#
loop_
_entity.id
_entity.type
_entity.pdbx_description
1 polymer ?
#
loop_
_entity_poly.entity_id
_entity_poly.type
_entity_poly.pdbx_seq_one_letter_code
_entity_poly.pdbx_strand_id
1 'polypeptide(L)'
;QVDLRGEQIGRRAPVELAVVGDVRSTLQALLPRVPVRPDSSHLERSLADYRKARTGLDERAADPRPGGKIHPQYVVRVLDELAGPDAIFSCDVGTPTVWAARYLHLTGRRRLLGSFVHGSMANALPQAIGAQLTAPDRPVIALSGDGGLAMLLGDLLTLRQHQLPVKVVVFRNDSLAFVTIEMQAAGLLDFATSLTNPDFAGIA
;
A
#
# COMPACT_ATOMS: atom_id res chain seq x y z
N GLN A 1 12.98 -0.98 -23.22
CA GLN A 1 11.73 -0.64 -22.51
C GLN A 1 10.54 -0.98 -23.40
N VAL A 2 9.50 -1.62 -22.85
CA VAL A 2 8.21 -1.85 -23.53
C VAL A 2 7.16 -1.01 -22.82
N ASP A 3 6.42 -0.17 -23.55
CA ASP A 3 5.31 0.61 -22.98
C ASP A 3 4.22 0.81 -24.05
N LEU A 4 2.96 0.79 -23.64
CA LEU A 4 1.83 1.06 -24.54
C LEU A 4 1.83 2.51 -25.01
N ARG A 5 2.36 3.41 -24.17
CA ARG A 5 2.40 4.86 -24.38
C ARG A 5 3.80 5.28 -24.80
N GLY A 6 3.95 5.69 -26.06
CA GLY A 6 5.25 6.06 -26.63
C GLY A 6 5.96 7.17 -25.85
N GLU A 7 5.22 8.11 -25.26
CA GLU A 7 5.76 9.20 -24.46
C GLU A 7 6.35 8.79 -23.10
N GLN A 8 6.16 7.53 -22.67
CA GLN A 8 6.81 7.01 -21.46
C GLN A 8 8.18 6.39 -21.73
N ILE A 9 8.52 6.12 -23.00
CA ILE A 9 9.81 5.56 -23.38
C ILE A 9 10.93 6.54 -23.03
N GLY A 10 11.94 6.08 -22.29
CA GLY A 10 13.09 6.90 -21.91
C GLY A 10 12.82 7.89 -20.77
N ARG A 11 11.60 7.94 -20.22
CA ARG A 11 11.23 8.94 -19.21
C ARG A 11 11.98 8.80 -17.88
N ARG A 12 12.41 7.59 -17.51
CA ARG A 12 13.00 7.27 -16.19
C ARG A 12 14.44 6.79 -16.25
N ALA A 13 14.89 6.33 -17.40
CA ALA A 13 16.25 5.85 -17.64
C ALA A 13 16.55 5.88 -19.15
N PRO A 14 17.83 5.95 -19.57
CA PRO A 14 18.20 5.78 -20.98
C PRO A 14 17.71 4.44 -21.54
N VAL A 15 17.32 4.43 -22.83
CA VAL A 15 16.76 3.24 -23.50
C VAL A 15 17.52 2.96 -24.79
N GLU A 16 18.17 1.80 -24.86
CA GLU A 16 18.83 1.32 -26.09
C GLU A 16 17.84 0.71 -27.09
N LEU A 17 16.82 0.01 -26.59
CA LEU A 17 15.77 -0.59 -27.41
C LEU A 17 14.38 -0.24 -26.85
N ALA A 18 13.61 0.47 -27.66
CA ALA A 18 12.25 0.88 -27.36
C ALA A 18 11.23 0.05 -28.16
N VAL A 19 10.18 -0.41 -27.49
CA VAL A 19 9.05 -1.09 -28.13
C VAL A 19 7.78 -0.40 -27.65
N VAL A 20 7.05 0.23 -28.57
CA VAL A 20 5.72 0.80 -28.28
C VAL A 20 4.69 -0.29 -28.53
N GLY A 21 4.00 -0.72 -27.47
CA GLY A 21 3.01 -1.79 -27.57
C GLY A 21 2.52 -2.29 -26.22
N ASP A 22 1.41 -3.03 -26.26
CA ASP A 22 0.88 -3.71 -25.08
C ASP A 22 1.84 -4.79 -24.57
N VAL A 23 2.17 -4.74 -23.27
CA VAL A 23 3.15 -5.64 -22.64
C VAL A 23 2.76 -7.10 -22.82
N ARG A 24 1.48 -7.46 -22.66
CA ARG A 24 1.02 -8.86 -22.78
C ARG A 24 1.24 -9.37 -24.20
N SER A 25 0.78 -8.63 -25.19
CA SER A 25 0.89 -9.00 -26.61
C SER A 25 2.35 -9.07 -27.06
N THR A 26 3.20 -8.13 -26.61
CA THR A 26 4.64 -8.15 -26.87
C THR A 26 5.30 -9.39 -26.26
N LEU A 27 4.98 -9.75 -25.01
CA LEU A 27 5.54 -10.95 -24.38
C LEU A 27 5.09 -12.23 -25.08
N GLN A 28 3.83 -12.34 -25.49
CA GLN A 28 3.31 -13.50 -26.24
C GLN A 28 4.04 -13.69 -27.58
N ALA A 29 4.34 -12.60 -28.29
CA ALA A 29 5.11 -12.65 -29.53
C ALA A 29 6.60 -12.96 -29.31
N LEU A 30 7.15 -12.55 -28.16
CA LEU A 30 8.58 -12.69 -27.87
C LEU A 30 8.93 -14.07 -27.29
N LEU A 31 8.11 -14.62 -26.39
CA LEU A 31 8.38 -15.85 -25.66
C LEU A 31 8.81 -17.04 -26.56
N PRO A 32 8.16 -17.33 -27.71
CA PRO A 32 8.58 -18.42 -28.59
C PRO A 32 9.96 -18.23 -29.25
N ARG A 33 10.48 -16.99 -29.25
CA ARG A 33 11.75 -16.61 -29.89
C ARG A 33 12.91 -16.49 -28.89
N VAL A 34 12.63 -16.58 -27.59
CA VAL A 34 13.66 -16.50 -26.55
C VAL A 34 14.08 -17.91 -26.15
N PRO A 35 15.33 -18.33 -26.43
CA PRO A 35 15.80 -19.64 -26.02
C PRO A 35 15.89 -19.71 -24.49
N VAL A 36 15.52 -20.87 -23.92
CA VAL A 36 15.71 -21.14 -22.49
C VAL A 36 17.20 -21.14 -22.19
N ARG A 37 17.62 -20.34 -21.21
CA ARG A 37 19.00 -20.34 -20.71
C ARG A 37 19.10 -21.26 -19.49
N PRO A 38 20.04 -22.23 -19.48
CA PRO A 38 20.21 -23.14 -18.35
C PRO A 38 20.92 -22.49 -17.15
N ASP A 39 21.68 -21.42 -17.37
CA ASP A 39 22.35 -20.70 -16.28
C ASP A 39 21.35 -19.84 -15.49
N SER A 40 21.11 -20.25 -14.24
CA SER A 40 20.26 -19.58 -13.26
C SER A 40 21.04 -18.82 -12.19
N SER A 41 22.36 -18.69 -12.30
CA SER A 41 23.21 -18.14 -11.22
C SER A 41 22.82 -16.72 -10.79
N HIS A 42 22.42 -15.86 -11.73
CA HIS A 42 21.92 -14.51 -11.42
C HIS A 42 20.55 -14.55 -10.73
N LEU A 43 19.65 -15.42 -11.20
CA LEU A 43 18.33 -15.61 -10.61
C LEU A 43 18.44 -16.12 -9.17
N GLU A 44 19.25 -17.16 -8.94
CA GLU A 44 19.47 -17.74 -7.63
C GLU A 44 20.03 -16.73 -6.63
N ARG A 45 21.01 -15.92 -7.06
CA ARG A 45 21.57 -14.84 -6.25
C ARG A 45 20.53 -13.79 -5.90
N SER A 46 19.76 -13.32 -6.88
CA SER A 46 18.71 -12.32 -6.67
C SER A 46 17.61 -12.83 -5.73
N LEU A 47 17.24 -14.10 -5.85
CA LEU A 47 16.28 -14.75 -4.95
C LEU A 47 16.85 -14.91 -3.53
N ALA A 48 18.14 -15.23 -3.39
CA ALA A 48 18.80 -15.32 -2.09
C ALA A 48 18.89 -13.95 -1.41
N ASP A 49 19.25 -12.90 -2.16
CA ASP A 49 19.28 -11.52 -1.68
C ASP A 49 17.90 -11.05 -1.23
N TYR A 50 16.86 -11.37 -1.99
CA TYR A 50 15.48 -11.05 -1.60
C TYR A 50 15.05 -11.78 -0.32
N ARG A 51 15.33 -13.08 -0.21
CA ARG A 51 15.07 -13.84 1.03
C ARG A 51 15.79 -13.23 2.22
N LYS A 52 17.07 -12.86 2.06
CA LYS A 52 17.86 -12.19 3.10
C LYS A 52 17.30 -10.83 3.48
N ALA A 53 16.86 -10.03 2.50
CA ALA A 53 16.27 -8.71 2.75
C ALA A 53 14.92 -8.80 3.49
N ARG A 54 14.21 -9.92 3.37
CA ARG A 54 12.98 -10.20 4.13
C ARG A 54 13.23 -10.74 5.54
N THR A 55 14.43 -11.27 5.82
CA THR A 55 14.78 -11.74 7.17
C THR A 55 14.60 -10.59 8.17
N GLY A 56 13.85 -10.83 9.24
CA GLY A 56 13.56 -9.83 10.28
C GLY A 56 12.40 -8.87 9.97
N LEU A 57 11.85 -8.89 8.75
CA LEU A 57 10.68 -8.08 8.41
C LEU A 57 9.46 -8.47 9.25
N ASP A 58 9.33 -9.75 9.56
CA ASP A 58 8.20 -10.33 10.30
C ASP A 58 8.41 -10.30 11.83
N GLU A 59 9.63 -10.06 12.31
CA GLU A 59 9.93 -10.01 13.76
C GLU A 59 9.13 -8.94 14.49
N ARG A 60 8.91 -7.79 13.84
CA ARG A 60 8.06 -6.70 14.37
C ARG A 60 6.57 -6.86 14.07
N ALA A 61 6.21 -7.89 13.31
CA ALA A 61 4.83 -8.30 13.09
C ALA A 61 4.38 -9.39 14.09
N ALA A 62 5.15 -9.62 15.15
CA ALA A 62 4.78 -10.53 16.23
C ALA A 62 3.61 -9.99 17.07
N ASP A 63 2.89 -10.90 17.73
CA ASP A 63 1.79 -10.56 18.61
C ASP A 63 2.23 -9.59 19.71
N PRO A 64 1.47 -8.52 19.97
CA PRO A 64 1.77 -7.60 21.04
C PRO A 64 1.63 -8.31 22.38
N ARG A 65 2.54 -8.01 23.32
CA ARG A 65 2.39 -8.46 24.70
C ARG A 65 1.13 -7.85 25.32
N PRO A 66 0.45 -8.53 26.27
CA PRO A 66 -0.67 -7.94 26.99
C PRO A 66 -0.30 -6.56 27.59
N GLY A 67 -1.09 -5.53 27.28
CA GLY A 67 -0.83 -4.14 27.70
C GLY A 67 0.28 -3.41 26.94
N GLY A 68 0.90 -4.03 25.93
CA GLY A 68 1.94 -3.43 25.09
C GLY A 68 1.39 -2.59 23.95
N LYS A 69 2.27 -1.78 23.35
CA LYS A 69 1.96 -1.04 22.11
C LYS A 69 1.79 -2.02 20.94
N ILE A 70 0.88 -1.69 20.04
CA ILE A 70 0.64 -2.47 18.83
C ILE A 70 1.55 -1.97 17.72
N HIS A 71 2.36 -2.85 17.14
CA HIS A 71 3.17 -2.53 15.98
C HIS A 71 2.31 -2.50 14.71
N PRO A 72 2.43 -1.48 13.83
CA PRO A 72 1.61 -1.39 12.63
C PRO A 72 1.82 -2.56 11.66
N GLN A 73 3.02 -3.17 11.67
CA GLN A 73 3.34 -4.38 10.93
C GLN A 73 2.41 -5.54 11.30
N TYR A 74 2.17 -5.73 12.60
CA TYR A 74 1.27 -6.77 13.10
C TYR A 74 -0.16 -6.55 12.64
N VAL A 75 -0.65 -5.30 12.68
CA VAL A 75 -2.00 -4.95 12.23
C VAL A 75 -2.20 -5.35 10.77
N VAL A 76 -1.28 -4.99 9.87
CA VAL A 76 -1.41 -5.33 8.44
C VAL A 76 -1.27 -6.83 8.20
N ARG A 77 -0.41 -7.53 8.93
CA ARG A 77 -0.31 -9.01 8.85
C ARG A 77 -1.64 -9.68 9.19
N VAL A 78 -2.25 -9.30 10.32
CA VAL A 78 -3.55 -9.86 10.74
C VAL A 78 -4.65 -9.53 9.73
N LEU A 79 -4.67 -8.31 9.18
CA LEU A 79 -5.62 -7.96 8.13
C LEU A 79 -5.39 -8.79 6.86
N ASP A 80 -4.14 -9.01 6.47
CA ASP A 80 -3.81 -9.85 5.30
C ASP A 80 -4.32 -11.29 5.46
N GLU A 81 -4.23 -11.86 6.67
CA GLU A 81 -4.74 -13.19 7.00
C GLU A 81 -6.28 -13.24 6.98
N LEU A 82 -6.94 -12.19 7.47
CA LEU A 82 -8.41 -12.17 7.64
C LEU A 82 -9.20 -11.66 6.43
N ALA A 83 -8.60 -10.85 5.56
CA ALA A 83 -9.32 -10.11 4.52
C ALA A 83 -9.93 -10.99 3.40
N GLY A 84 -9.58 -12.27 3.33
CA GLY A 84 -10.07 -13.17 2.28
C GLY A 84 -9.37 -12.96 0.92
N PRO A 85 -9.65 -13.80 -0.07
CA PRO A 85 -8.86 -13.90 -1.31
C PRO A 85 -9.13 -12.80 -2.34
N ASP A 86 -10.19 -12.02 -2.17
CA ASP A 86 -10.69 -11.03 -3.11
C ASP A 86 -10.89 -9.64 -2.50
N ALA A 87 -10.31 -9.35 -1.33
CA ALA A 87 -10.37 -8.02 -0.73
C ALA A 87 -9.84 -6.91 -1.62
N ILE A 88 -10.43 -5.72 -1.47
CA ILE A 88 -9.93 -4.47 -2.01
C ILE A 88 -9.39 -3.63 -0.85
N PHE A 89 -8.11 -3.31 -0.90
CA PHE A 89 -7.48 -2.42 0.04
C PHE A 89 -7.34 -1.03 -0.58
N SER A 90 -7.58 0.01 0.20
CA SER A 90 -7.04 1.34 -0.08
C SER A 90 -6.05 1.69 1.03
N CYS A 91 -4.94 2.34 0.68
CA CYS A 91 -3.99 2.84 1.67
C CYS A 91 -3.75 4.34 1.51
N ASP A 92 -3.67 5.00 2.65
CA ASP A 92 -3.46 6.44 2.72
C ASP A 92 -1.99 6.77 2.49
N VAL A 93 -1.75 7.94 1.91
CA VAL A 93 -0.38 8.45 1.78
C VAL A 93 0.18 8.75 3.18
N GLY A 94 1.34 8.16 3.47
CA GLY A 94 1.97 8.14 4.78
C GLY A 94 2.44 6.74 5.14
N THR A 95 2.58 6.46 6.43
CA THR A 95 3.01 5.12 6.89
C THR A 95 2.08 3.96 6.45
N PRO A 96 0.75 4.12 6.28
CA PRO A 96 -0.10 3.05 5.76
C PRO A 96 0.34 2.53 4.38
N THR A 97 0.84 3.41 3.51
CA THR A 97 1.39 3.00 2.20
C THR A 97 2.58 2.05 2.35
N VAL A 98 3.48 2.32 3.30
CA VAL A 98 4.64 1.46 3.57
C VAL A 98 4.21 0.10 4.11
N TRP A 99 3.26 0.08 5.05
CA TRP A 99 2.79 -1.16 5.66
C TRP A 99 2.01 -2.01 4.65
N ALA A 100 1.15 -1.39 3.85
CA ALA A 100 0.44 -2.07 2.77
C ALA A 100 1.42 -2.71 1.76
N ALA A 101 2.42 -1.96 1.31
CA ALA A 101 3.38 -2.43 0.31
C ALA A 101 4.28 -3.57 0.81
N ARG A 102 4.54 -3.65 2.12
CA ARG A 102 5.45 -4.65 2.70
C ARG A 102 4.75 -5.92 3.18
N TYR A 103 3.50 -5.82 3.66
CA TYR A 103 2.83 -6.90 4.39
C TYR A 103 1.57 -7.45 3.73
N LEU A 104 0.97 -6.77 2.74
CA LEU A 104 -0.17 -7.34 2.00
C LEU A 104 0.31 -8.33 0.92
N HIS A 105 -0.22 -9.56 0.95
CA HIS A 105 -0.03 -10.55 -0.08
C HIS A 105 -1.08 -10.39 -1.18
N LEU A 106 -0.69 -9.74 -2.29
CA LEU A 106 -1.55 -9.58 -3.46
C LEU A 106 -1.48 -10.80 -4.37
N THR A 107 -2.64 -11.42 -4.62
CA THR A 107 -2.77 -12.71 -5.32
C THR A 107 -3.24 -12.59 -6.78
N GLY A 108 -3.32 -11.37 -7.30
CA GLY A 108 -3.96 -11.05 -8.58
C GLY A 108 -5.48 -10.88 -8.52
N ARG A 109 -6.15 -11.42 -7.48
CA ARG A 109 -7.57 -11.17 -7.19
C ARG A 109 -7.79 -10.00 -6.24
N ARG A 110 -6.95 -9.91 -5.20
CA ARG A 110 -6.87 -8.73 -4.33
C ARG A 110 -6.46 -7.49 -5.11
N ARG A 111 -6.94 -6.33 -4.67
CA ARG A 111 -6.61 -5.02 -5.27
C ARG A 111 -6.05 -4.10 -4.20
N LEU A 112 -5.12 -3.23 -4.59
CA LEU A 112 -4.60 -2.17 -3.75
C LEU A 112 -4.76 -0.83 -4.49
N LEU A 113 -5.42 0.12 -3.82
CA LEU A 113 -5.66 1.48 -4.29
C LEU A 113 -4.87 2.46 -3.41
N GLY A 114 -4.40 3.54 -4.02
CA GLY A 114 -3.70 4.60 -3.30
C GLY A 114 -3.36 5.77 -4.21
N SER A 115 -3.10 6.93 -3.63
CA SER A 115 -2.62 8.11 -4.36
C SER A 115 -1.10 8.03 -4.63
N PHE A 116 -0.64 7.00 -5.36
CA PHE A 116 0.78 6.67 -5.47
C PHE A 116 1.65 7.63 -6.29
N VAL A 117 1.05 8.37 -7.23
CA VAL A 117 1.78 9.37 -8.04
C VAL A 117 1.49 10.78 -7.56
N HIS A 118 0.21 11.11 -7.32
CA HIS A 118 -0.18 12.44 -6.87
C HIS A 118 0.23 12.71 -5.42
N GLY A 119 0.33 11.68 -4.57
CA GLY A 119 0.79 11.84 -3.19
C GLY A 119 -0.16 12.56 -2.24
N SER A 120 -1.46 12.67 -2.57
CA SER A 120 -2.45 13.30 -1.67
C SER A 120 -2.80 12.39 -0.49
N MET A 121 -2.75 12.96 0.72
CA MET A 121 -3.29 12.37 1.95
C MET A 121 -4.83 12.34 1.94
N ALA A 122 -5.39 11.61 2.89
CA ALA A 122 -6.83 11.39 3.05
C ALA A 122 -7.46 10.62 1.89
N ASN A 123 -6.65 9.91 1.09
CA ASN A 123 -7.14 9.24 -0.10
C ASN A 123 -7.81 7.89 0.20
N ALA A 124 -7.50 7.27 1.35
CA ALA A 124 -7.92 5.91 1.65
C ALA A 124 -9.45 5.76 1.73
N LEU A 125 -10.11 6.60 2.52
CA LEU A 125 -11.55 6.50 2.77
C LEU A 125 -12.39 6.82 1.51
N PRO A 126 -12.17 7.93 0.78
CA PRO A 126 -12.91 8.21 -0.46
C PRO A 126 -12.72 7.13 -1.53
N GLN A 127 -11.50 6.60 -1.67
CA GLN A 127 -11.24 5.50 -2.61
C GLN A 127 -11.94 4.20 -2.18
N ALA A 128 -12.02 3.92 -0.87
CA ALA A 128 -12.75 2.78 -0.36
C ALA A 128 -14.27 2.91 -0.58
N ILE A 129 -14.83 4.11 -0.41
CA ILE A 129 -16.23 4.41 -0.75
C ILE A 129 -16.51 4.07 -2.22
N GLY A 130 -15.70 4.59 -3.14
CA GLY A 130 -15.84 4.29 -4.57
C GLY A 130 -15.67 2.81 -4.90
N ALA A 131 -14.71 2.14 -4.26
CA ALA A 131 -14.50 0.70 -4.43
C ALA A 131 -15.70 -0.13 -3.95
N GLN A 132 -16.27 0.18 -2.78
CA GLN A 132 -17.41 -0.54 -2.22
C GLN A 132 -18.68 -0.35 -3.06
N LEU A 133 -18.87 0.86 -3.61
CA LEU A 133 -19.99 1.13 -4.54
C LEU A 133 -19.86 0.34 -5.85
N THR A 134 -18.64 0.13 -6.34
CA THR A 134 -18.39 -0.60 -7.60
C THR A 134 -18.38 -2.11 -7.41
N ALA A 135 -18.05 -2.59 -6.20
CA ALA A 135 -17.96 -4.00 -5.86
C ALA A 135 -18.64 -4.28 -4.51
N PRO A 136 -19.98 -4.24 -4.46
CA PRO A 136 -20.74 -4.32 -3.21
C PRO A 136 -20.52 -5.63 -2.42
N ASP A 137 -20.24 -6.72 -3.13
CA ASP A 137 -20.06 -8.06 -2.52
C ASP A 137 -18.64 -8.33 -2.04
N ARG A 138 -17.68 -7.43 -2.33
CA ARG A 138 -16.26 -7.63 -1.97
C ARG A 138 -15.95 -6.96 -0.63
N PRO A 139 -15.08 -7.56 0.20
CA PRO A 139 -14.55 -6.89 1.38
C PRO A 139 -13.70 -5.68 0.96
N VAL A 140 -14.03 -4.49 1.47
CA VAL A 140 -13.23 -3.27 1.25
C VAL A 140 -12.66 -2.79 2.57
N ILE A 141 -11.33 -2.61 2.61
CA ILE A 141 -10.58 -2.20 3.79
C ILE A 141 -9.79 -0.93 3.50
N ALA A 142 -10.07 0.13 4.26
CA ALA A 142 -9.36 1.41 4.20
C ALA A 142 -8.29 1.46 5.29
N LEU A 143 -7.02 1.46 4.88
CA LEU A 143 -5.86 1.64 5.75
C LEU A 143 -5.52 3.13 5.84
N SER A 144 -5.99 3.81 6.88
CA SER A 144 -5.83 5.26 7.05
C SER A 144 -4.89 5.62 8.20
N GLY A 145 -4.08 6.67 8.01
CA GLY A 145 -3.40 7.31 9.13
C GLY A 145 -4.39 8.18 9.89
N ASP A 146 -4.18 8.39 11.19
CA ASP A 146 -5.01 9.31 11.99
C ASP A 146 -5.10 10.73 11.39
N GLY A 147 -3.98 11.31 10.95
CA GLY A 147 -3.98 12.61 10.27
C GLY A 147 -4.72 12.61 8.94
N GLY A 148 -4.62 11.52 8.17
CA GLY A 148 -5.31 11.37 6.88
C GLY A 148 -6.82 11.22 7.05
N LEU A 149 -7.26 10.40 8.01
CA LEU A 149 -8.69 10.27 8.33
C LEU A 149 -9.26 11.59 8.84
N ALA A 150 -8.55 12.29 9.71
CA ALA A 150 -9.02 13.55 10.28
C ALA A 150 -9.29 14.64 9.22
N MET A 151 -8.50 14.67 8.13
CA MET A 151 -8.67 15.65 7.04
C MET A 151 -10.02 15.53 6.33
N LEU A 152 -10.56 14.31 6.18
CA LEU A 152 -11.83 14.04 5.51
C LEU A 152 -12.80 13.24 6.40
N LEU A 153 -12.78 13.52 7.71
CA LEU A 153 -13.54 12.77 8.70
C LEU A 153 -15.05 12.74 8.43
N GLY A 154 -15.58 13.78 7.79
CA GLY A 154 -16.99 13.88 7.39
C GLY A 154 -17.45 12.74 6.48
N ASP A 155 -16.56 12.08 5.74
CA ASP A 155 -16.92 10.96 4.86
C ASP A 155 -17.33 9.69 5.63
N LEU A 156 -17.12 9.63 6.95
CA LEU A 156 -17.74 8.59 7.77
C LEU A 156 -19.28 8.65 7.70
N LEU A 157 -19.86 9.86 7.56
CA LEU A 157 -21.30 10.02 7.34
C LEU A 157 -21.74 9.40 6.01
N THR A 158 -20.89 9.49 4.98
CA THR A 158 -21.15 8.88 3.67
C THR A 158 -21.24 7.36 3.76
N LEU A 159 -20.34 6.71 4.51
CA LEU A 159 -20.40 5.26 4.74
C LEU A 159 -21.74 4.86 5.36
N ARG A 160 -22.17 5.56 6.41
CA ARG A 160 -23.46 5.32 7.08
C ARG A 160 -24.63 5.59 6.14
N GLN A 161 -24.64 6.73 5.46
CA GLN A 161 -25.75 7.17 4.61
C GLN A 161 -26.02 6.17 3.47
N HIS A 162 -24.96 5.64 2.88
CA HIS A 162 -25.05 4.67 1.79
C HIS A 162 -24.97 3.20 2.26
N GLN A 163 -24.94 2.96 3.57
CA GLN A 163 -24.89 1.62 4.17
C GLN A 163 -23.70 0.78 3.63
N LEU A 164 -22.56 1.43 3.43
CA LEU A 164 -21.38 0.82 2.84
C LEU A 164 -20.57 0.08 3.92
N PRO A 165 -20.39 -1.24 3.84
CA PRO A 165 -19.77 -2.04 4.90
C PRO A 165 -18.22 -1.96 4.91
N VAL A 166 -17.64 -0.83 4.52
CA VAL A 166 -16.19 -0.60 4.47
C VAL A 166 -15.58 -0.76 5.87
N LYS A 167 -14.45 -1.46 5.95
CA LYS A 167 -13.68 -1.62 7.18
C LYS A 167 -12.61 -0.52 7.24
N VAL A 168 -12.82 0.48 8.09
CA VAL A 168 -11.85 1.57 8.30
C VAL A 168 -10.88 1.17 9.40
N VAL A 169 -9.60 1.11 9.08
CA VAL A 169 -8.52 0.80 10.03
C VAL A 169 -7.64 2.04 10.17
N VAL A 170 -7.56 2.57 11.38
CA VAL A 170 -6.82 3.80 11.68
C VAL A 170 -5.50 3.49 12.38
N PHE A 171 -4.39 3.84 11.75
CA PHE A 171 -3.06 3.82 12.37
C PHE A 171 -2.89 5.08 13.21
N ARG A 172 -3.36 5.02 14.46
CA ARG A 172 -3.22 6.11 15.42
C ARG A 172 -1.85 6.06 16.09
N ASN A 173 -1.00 7.03 15.75
CA ASN A 173 0.29 7.25 16.39
C ASN A 173 0.46 8.70 16.90
N ASP A 174 -0.62 9.49 16.82
CA ASP A 174 -0.70 10.89 17.22
C ASP A 174 0.36 11.77 16.53
N SER A 175 0.75 11.40 15.29
CA SER A 175 1.76 12.12 14.52
C SER A 175 1.62 11.96 13.00
N LEU A 176 2.01 13.01 12.27
CA LEU A 176 2.36 12.94 10.85
C LEU A 176 3.72 12.24 10.66
N ALA A 177 3.79 10.96 11.04
CA ALA A 177 5.04 10.23 11.26
C ALA A 177 6.00 10.17 10.05
N PHE A 178 5.49 10.22 8.82
CA PHE A 178 6.34 10.23 7.64
C PHE A 178 7.13 11.55 7.54
N VAL A 179 6.48 12.68 7.83
CA VAL A 179 7.10 14.00 7.90
C VAL A 179 8.12 14.04 9.03
N THR A 180 7.77 13.48 10.19
CA THR A 180 8.70 13.36 11.33
C THR A 180 9.98 12.61 10.94
N ILE A 181 9.85 11.48 10.24
CA ILE A 181 11.01 10.69 9.77
C ILE A 181 11.85 11.47 8.75
N GLU A 182 11.21 12.19 7.82
CA GLU A 182 11.91 13.01 6.82
C GLU A 182 12.69 14.16 7.48
N MET A 183 12.10 14.83 8.47
CA MET A 183 12.75 15.87 9.26
C MET A 183 13.98 15.32 10.01
N GLN A 184 13.83 14.19 10.69
CA GLN A 184 14.93 13.54 11.41
C GLN A 184 16.05 13.10 10.46
N ALA A 185 15.71 12.57 9.28
CA ALA A 185 16.69 12.21 8.26
C ALA A 185 17.44 13.45 7.71
N ALA A 186 16.79 14.62 7.70
CA ALA A 186 17.40 15.90 7.35
C ALA A 186 18.16 16.56 8.52
N GLY A 187 18.19 15.94 9.71
CA GLY A 187 18.84 16.48 10.91
C GLY A 187 18.06 17.61 11.60
N LEU A 188 16.77 17.73 11.31
CA LEU A 188 15.87 18.71 11.92
C LEU A 188 15.18 18.11 13.15
N LEU A 189 14.83 18.97 14.11
CA LEU A 189 13.95 18.62 15.21
C LEU A 189 12.51 18.51 14.71
N ASP A 190 11.73 17.63 15.34
CA ASP A 190 10.30 17.48 15.07
C ASP A 190 9.57 18.82 15.30
N PHE A 191 8.81 19.28 14.29
CA PHE A 191 8.06 20.53 14.35
C PHE A 191 6.72 20.38 13.61
N ALA A 192 5.61 20.75 14.27
CA ALA A 192 4.26 20.73 13.70
C ALA A 192 3.81 19.36 13.13
N THR A 193 4.38 18.25 13.63
CA THR A 193 4.00 16.89 13.25
C THR A 193 3.22 16.16 14.32
N SER A 194 2.98 16.75 15.50
CA SER A 194 2.15 16.18 16.56
C SER A 194 0.66 16.43 16.28
N LEU A 195 -0.17 15.45 16.61
CA LEU A 195 -1.62 15.51 16.45
C LEU A 195 -2.32 15.36 17.80
N THR A 196 -3.34 16.18 18.04
CA THR A 196 -4.30 15.94 19.12
C THR A 196 -5.54 15.29 18.53
N ASN A 197 -5.57 13.97 18.55
CA ASN A 197 -6.65 13.20 17.94
C ASN A 197 -7.86 13.03 18.87
N PRO A 198 -9.08 13.00 18.33
CA PRO A 198 -10.25 12.56 19.07
C PRO A 198 -10.21 11.04 19.30
N ASP A 199 -11.17 10.54 20.08
CA ASP A 199 -11.48 9.12 20.05
C ASP A 199 -12.25 8.77 18.77
N PHE A 200 -11.51 8.31 17.74
CA PHE A 200 -12.11 7.90 16.46
C PHE A 200 -13.13 6.77 16.61
N ALA A 201 -12.95 5.87 17.59
CA ALA A 201 -13.92 4.80 17.85
C ALA A 201 -15.18 5.34 18.52
N GLY A 202 -15.05 6.36 19.37
CA GLY A 202 -16.19 7.06 19.96
C GLY A 202 -16.98 7.93 18.97
N ILE A 203 -16.37 8.32 17.84
CA ILE A 203 -17.03 9.04 16.75
C ILE A 203 -17.83 8.09 15.83
N ALA A 204 -17.36 6.84 15.65
CA ALA A 204 -17.91 5.85 14.73
C ALA A 204 -19.15 5.14 15.30
#